data_AF-A0A813F551-F1
#
_entry.id   AF-A0A813F551-F1
#
_cell.length_a   1.000
_cell.length_b   1.000
_cell.length_c   1.000
_cell.angle_alpha   90.00
_cell.angle_beta   90.00
_cell.angle_gamma   90.00
#
_symmetry.space_group_name_H-M   'P 1'
#
loop_
_entity.id
_entity.type
_entity.pdbx_description
1 polymer ?
#
loop_
_entity_poly.entity_id
_entity_poly.type
_entity_poly.pdbx_seq_one_letter_code
_entity_poly.pdbx_strand_id
1 'polypeptide(L)'
;ERQAAVAACRFVDEVVPASPYVMTEEYIQELVENNGIDYFVHGDDPCLVDGRDVYAAAKSAGRFCTIPRTDGISTTDIVGRLLLLSRDHHADIVGGIPTGGSSSSSSGVFASQQSNFL
;
A
#
# COMPACT_ATOMS: atom_id res chain seq x y z
N GLU A 1 -0.39 16.51 -2.78
CA GLU A 1 0.25 15.92 -1.59
C GLU A 1 1.21 14.77 -1.92
N ARG A 2 0.72 13.60 -2.36
CA ARG A 2 1.59 12.41 -2.57
C ARG A 2 2.77 12.63 -3.51
N GLN A 3 2.60 13.39 -4.59
CA GLN A 3 3.69 13.74 -5.49
C GLN A 3 4.80 14.54 -4.78
N ALA A 4 4.44 15.50 -3.94
CA ALA A 4 5.41 16.28 -3.15
C ALA A 4 6.12 15.40 -2.11
N ALA A 5 5.41 14.46 -1.49
CA ALA A 5 6.00 13.50 -0.57
C ALA A 5 7.03 12.58 -1.26
N VAL A 6 6.73 12.09 -2.49
CA VAL A 6 7.67 11.29 -3.29
C VAL A 6 8.85 12.13 -3.75
N ALA A 7 8.62 13.35 -4.23
CA ALA A 7 9.68 14.26 -4.69
C ALA A 7 10.64 14.70 -3.56
N ALA A 8 10.20 14.67 -2.31
CA ALA A 8 11.05 14.96 -1.14
C ALA A 8 11.91 13.76 -0.69
N CYS A 9 11.74 12.58 -1.30
CA CYS A 9 12.53 11.40 -0.96
C CYS A 9 13.97 11.55 -1.46
N ARG A 10 14.95 11.25 -0.59
CA ARG A 10 16.40 11.38 -0.91
C ARG A 10 16.83 10.63 -2.17
N PHE A 11 16.16 9.53 -2.51
CA PHE A 11 16.54 8.64 -3.61
C PHE A 11 15.76 8.90 -4.90
N VAL A 12 14.92 9.93 -4.94
CA VAL A 12 14.08 10.25 -6.10
C VAL A 12 14.68 11.44 -6.85
N ASP A 13 14.97 11.24 -8.14
CA ASP A 13 15.44 12.29 -9.04
C ASP A 13 14.27 12.97 -9.78
N GLU A 14 13.29 12.18 -10.25
CA GLU A 14 12.14 12.66 -11.04
C GLU A 14 10.84 11.94 -10.61
N VAL A 15 9.70 12.62 -10.73
CA VAL A 15 8.37 12.07 -10.46
C VAL A 15 7.48 12.20 -11.70
N VAL A 16 7.05 11.07 -12.26
CA VAL A 16 6.09 11.02 -13.35
C VAL A 16 4.65 11.08 -12.78
N PRO A 17 3.89 12.16 -13.05
CA PRO A 17 2.50 12.26 -12.59
C PRO A 17 1.56 11.38 -13.42
N ALA A 18 0.38 11.09 -12.88
CA ALA A 18 -0.71 10.40 -13.59
C ALA A 18 -0.33 9.04 -14.20
N SER A 19 0.61 8.31 -13.58
CA SER A 19 0.92 6.93 -13.96
C SER A 19 -0.35 6.07 -13.96
N PRO A 20 -0.61 5.30 -15.03
CA PRO A 20 -1.72 4.37 -15.07
C PRO A 20 -1.55 3.30 -13.99
N TYR A 21 -2.67 2.71 -13.56
CA TYR A 21 -2.65 1.63 -12.58
C TYR A 21 -2.11 0.32 -13.15
N VAL A 22 -2.45 0.02 -14.41
CA VAL A 22 -1.93 -1.14 -15.15
C VAL A 22 -0.76 -0.68 -16.02
N MET A 23 0.38 -1.34 -15.92
CA MET A 23 1.53 -1.07 -16.79
C MET A 23 1.33 -1.78 -18.12
N THR A 24 0.67 -1.11 -19.06
CA THR A 24 0.49 -1.63 -20.42
C THR A 24 1.81 -1.61 -21.19
N GLU A 25 1.89 -2.40 -22.26
CA GLU A 25 3.08 -2.46 -23.11
C GLU A 25 3.40 -1.10 -23.75
N GLU A 26 2.37 -0.35 -24.16
CA GLU A 26 2.52 0.98 -24.75
C GLU A 26 3.13 1.96 -23.75
N TYR A 27 2.65 1.94 -22.50
CA TYR A 27 3.17 2.82 -21.45
C TYR A 27 4.62 2.49 -21.08
N ILE A 28 4.94 1.20 -21.00
CA ILE A 28 6.32 0.75 -20.78
C ILE A 28 7.22 1.21 -21.92
N GLN A 29 6.79 1.01 -23.16
CA GLN A 29 7.59 1.39 -24.33
C GLN A 29 7.84 2.90 -24.36
N GLU A 30 6.82 3.71 -24.09
CA GLU A 30 6.94 5.17 -23.98
C GLU A 30 8.01 5.58 -22.96
N LEU A 31 8.00 4.98 -21.77
CA LEU A 31 9.00 5.28 -20.72
C LEU A 31 10.41 4.80 -21.10
N VAL A 32 10.53 3.67 -21.78
CA VAL A 32 11.84 3.18 -22.24
C VAL A 32 12.40 4.09 -23.33
N GLU A 33 11.58 4.51 -24.29
CA GLU A 33 12.01 5.34 -25.42
C GLU A 33 12.31 6.79 -24.99
N ASN A 34 11.46 7.38 -24.16
CA ASN A 34 11.56 8.81 -23.82
C ASN A 34 12.43 9.06 -22.60
N ASN A 35 12.43 8.16 -21.61
CA ASN A 35 13.14 8.34 -20.35
C ASN A 35 14.34 7.40 -20.20
N GLY A 36 14.55 6.45 -21.12
CA GLY A 36 15.67 5.51 -21.04
C GLY A 36 15.60 4.59 -19.81
N ILE A 37 14.40 4.27 -19.32
CA ILE A 37 14.25 3.41 -18.13
C ILE A 37 14.78 2.02 -18.44
N ASP A 38 15.64 1.46 -17.58
CA ASP A 38 16.17 0.09 -17.72
C ASP A 38 15.34 -0.97 -17.00
N TYR A 39 14.83 -0.65 -15.81
CA TYR A 39 14.12 -1.59 -14.94
C TYR A 39 12.93 -0.93 -14.24
N PHE A 40 11.92 -1.75 -13.99
CA PHE A 40 10.74 -1.41 -13.20
C PHE A 40 10.78 -2.20 -11.90
N VAL A 41 10.61 -1.52 -10.77
CA VAL A 41 10.77 -2.12 -9.43
C VAL A 41 9.51 -1.93 -8.61
N HIS A 42 9.04 -3.02 -7.99
CA HIS A 42 7.93 -2.99 -7.03
C HIS A 42 8.21 -3.92 -5.84
N GLY A 43 7.39 -3.83 -4.79
CA GLY A 43 7.34 -4.86 -3.75
C GLY A 43 7.01 -6.24 -4.33
N ASP A 44 7.32 -7.29 -3.59
CA ASP A 44 7.01 -8.68 -3.91
C ASP A 44 5.53 -9.07 -3.74
N ASP A 45 4.72 -8.15 -3.21
CA ASP A 45 3.26 -8.31 -3.07
C ASP A 45 2.56 -8.45 -4.45
N PRO A 46 1.67 -9.44 -4.63
CA PRO A 46 0.93 -9.63 -5.88
C PRO A 46 -0.08 -8.49 -6.11
N CYS A 47 -0.06 -7.93 -7.32
CA CYS A 47 -0.96 -6.85 -7.74
C CYS A 47 -1.80 -7.30 -8.94
N LEU A 48 -3.06 -7.66 -8.70
CA LEU A 48 -3.94 -8.24 -9.71
C LEU A 48 -5.15 -7.34 -9.98
N VAL A 49 -5.53 -7.23 -11.26
CA VAL A 49 -6.80 -6.64 -11.72
C VAL A 49 -7.49 -7.66 -12.62
N ASP A 50 -8.72 -8.04 -12.29
CA ASP A 50 -9.48 -9.07 -13.01
C ASP A 50 -8.70 -10.38 -13.20
N GLY A 51 -7.92 -10.78 -12.18
CA GLY A 51 -7.08 -11.98 -12.21
C GLY A 51 -5.81 -11.87 -13.06
N ARG A 52 -5.48 -10.68 -13.58
CA ARG A 52 -4.27 -10.43 -14.37
C ARG A 52 -3.29 -9.56 -13.61
N ASP A 53 -2.01 -9.91 -13.71
CA ASP A 53 -0.91 -9.17 -13.13
C ASP A 53 -0.73 -7.81 -13.83
N VAL A 54 -0.77 -6.73 -13.05
CA VAL A 54 -0.61 -5.36 -13.57
C VAL A 54 0.78 -5.08 -14.14
N TYR A 55 1.77 -5.91 -13.80
CA TYR A 55 3.16 -5.83 -14.25
C TYR A 55 3.51 -6.89 -15.33
N ALA A 56 2.52 -7.61 -15.85
CA ALA A 56 2.75 -8.72 -16.79
C ALA A 56 3.64 -8.32 -17.98
N ALA A 57 3.41 -7.14 -18.58
CA ALA A 57 4.20 -6.65 -19.71
C ALA A 57 5.66 -6.34 -19.34
N ALA A 58 5.91 -5.75 -18.17
CA ALA A 58 7.27 -5.48 -17.69
C ALA A 58 8.02 -6.78 -17.36
N LYS A 59 7.30 -7.78 -16.81
CA LYS A 59 7.83 -9.11 -16.52
C LYS A 59 8.17 -9.87 -17.80
N SER A 60 7.29 -9.87 -18.80
CA SER A 60 7.54 -10.53 -20.10
C SER A 60 8.69 -9.90 -20.87
N ALA A 61 8.92 -8.59 -20.70
CA ALA A 61 10.07 -7.89 -21.26
C ALA A 61 11.40 -8.17 -20.51
N GLY A 62 11.37 -8.92 -19.40
CA GLY A 62 12.57 -9.20 -18.59
C GLY A 62 13.12 -7.99 -17.84
N ARG A 63 12.29 -6.96 -17.63
CA ARG A 63 12.70 -5.65 -17.07
C ARG A 63 12.06 -5.36 -15.71
N PHE A 64 11.50 -6.37 -15.05
CA PHE A 64 10.85 -6.24 -13.76
C PHE A 64 11.70 -6.85 -12.64
N CYS A 65 11.90 -6.10 -11.56
CA CYS A 65 12.58 -6.55 -10.35
C CYS A 65 11.68 -6.36 -9.13
N THR A 66 11.86 -7.22 -8.12
CA THR A 66 11.16 -7.10 -6.84
C THR A 66 12.11 -6.70 -5.72
N ILE A 67 11.57 -5.99 -4.74
CA ILE A 67 12.24 -5.69 -3.47
C ILE A 67 11.41 -6.24 -2.30
N PRO A 68 12.04 -6.81 -1.27
CA PRO A 68 11.31 -7.33 -0.12
C PRO A 68 10.67 -6.18 0.68
N ARG A 69 9.52 -6.48 1.26
CA ARG A 69 8.82 -5.56 2.14
C ARG A 69 9.66 -5.18 3.37
N THR A 70 9.55 -3.93 3.81
CA THR A 70 10.13 -3.49 5.09
C THR A 70 9.23 -3.92 6.25
N ASP A 71 9.79 -4.66 7.20
CA ASP A 71 9.06 -5.16 8.36
C ASP A 71 8.66 -4.05 9.34
N GLY A 72 7.51 -4.24 10.00
CA GLY A 72 7.07 -3.38 11.11
C GLY A 72 6.55 -1.99 10.71
N ILE A 73 6.38 -1.71 9.42
CA ILE A 73 5.82 -0.45 8.94
C ILE A 73 4.85 -0.66 7.76
N SER A 74 3.68 -0.05 7.85
CA SER A 74 2.72 0.05 6.75
C SER A 74 1.73 1.19 7.01
N THR A 75 1.05 1.66 5.97
CA THR A 75 -0.04 2.64 6.13
C THR A 75 -1.14 2.11 7.05
N THR A 76 -1.48 0.83 6.94
CA THR A 76 -2.47 0.16 7.80
C THR A 76 -2.05 0.15 9.26
N ASP A 77 -0.78 -0.14 9.55
CA ASP A 77 -0.23 -0.10 10.91
C ASP A 77 -0.26 1.33 11.48
N ILE A 78 0.13 2.34 10.69
CA ILE A 78 0.05 3.75 11.11
C ILE A 78 -1.39 4.15 11.43
N VAL A 79 -2.35 3.83 10.54
CA VAL A 79 -3.79 4.09 10.76
C VAL A 79 -4.29 3.34 12.00
N GLY A 80 -3.89 2.08 12.17
CA GLY A 80 -4.23 1.28 13.35
C GLY A 80 -3.77 1.93 14.65
N ARG A 81 -2.54 2.45 14.69
CA ARG A 81 -2.03 3.20 15.86
C ARG A 81 -2.82 4.48 16.09
N LEU A 82 -3.12 5.25 15.05
CA LEU A 82 -3.92 6.48 15.17
C LEU A 82 -5.31 6.22 15.75
N LEU A 83 -5.99 5.17 15.28
CA LEU A 83 -7.32 4.78 15.77
C LEU A 83 -7.28 4.31 17.23
N LEU A 84 -6.19 3.66 17.66
CA LEU A 84 -6.03 3.22 19.05
C LEU A 84 -5.68 4.37 20.01
N LEU A 85 -5.04 5.44 19.53
CA LEU A 85 -4.66 6.60 20.33
C LEU A 85 -5.82 7.52 20.71
N SER A 86 -6.95 7.49 19.97
CA SER A 86 -8.09 8.37 20.21
C SER A 86 -9.42 7.60 20.19
N ARG A 87 -9.71 6.87 21.27
CA ARG A 87 -10.98 6.13 21.42
C ARG A 87 -12.18 7.04 21.75
N ASP A 88 -11.93 8.31 22.06
CA ASP A 88 -12.96 9.25 22.52
C ASP A 88 -13.96 9.62 21.41
N HIS A 89 -13.54 9.68 20.15
CA HIS A 89 -14.41 10.08 19.02
C HIS A 89 -15.41 9.00 18.57
N HIS A 90 -15.22 7.74 18.97
CA HIS A 90 -16.15 6.64 18.67
C HIS A 90 -17.18 6.41 19.78
N ALA A 91 -17.02 7.02 20.96
CA ALA A 91 -17.92 6.86 22.10
C ALA A 91 -19.28 7.52 21.86
N ASP A 92 -19.34 8.58 21.04
CA ASP A 92 -20.56 9.37 20.84
C ASP A 92 -21.57 8.74 19.86
N ILE A 93 -21.15 7.76 19.03
CA ILE A 93 -22.06 7.06 18.10
C ILE A 93 -22.86 5.95 18.82
N VAL A 94 -22.39 5.48 19.98
CA VAL A 94 -23.00 4.38 20.75
C VAL A 94 -23.78 4.90 21.98
N GLY A 95 -24.05 6.20 22.06
CA GLY A 95 -24.82 6.81 23.17
C GLY A 95 -26.34 6.67 23.07
N GLY A 96 -26.88 6.09 21.99
CA GLY A 96 -28.33 6.05 21.70
C GLY A 96 -29.09 4.80 22.13
N ILE A 97 -28.42 3.74 22.62
CA ILE A 97 -29.11 2.49 23.00
C ILE A 97 -28.71 2.08 24.44
N PRO A 98 -29.64 2.09 25.40
CA PRO A 98 -29.35 1.65 26.76
C PRO A 98 -29.41 0.12 26.81
N THR A 99 -28.26 -0.53 26.95
CA THR A 99 -28.22 -1.92 27.45
C THR A 99 -27.16 -2.03 28.54
N GLY A 100 -27.61 -2.39 29.73
CA GLY A 100 -26.77 -2.48 30.92
C GLY A 100 -25.88 -3.72 30.94
N GLY A 101 -24.77 -3.60 31.67
CA GLY A 101 -24.19 -4.71 32.42
C GLY A 101 -22.84 -5.25 31.93
N SER A 102 -21.85 -5.12 32.81
CA SER A 102 -20.72 -6.02 33.06
C SER A 102 -19.41 -5.73 32.32
N SER A 103 -18.50 -5.05 33.01
CA SER A 103 -17.08 -4.95 32.71
C SER A 103 -16.40 -6.33 32.83
N SER A 104 -15.82 -6.81 31.72
CA SER A 104 -14.72 -7.77 31.76
C SER A 104 -13.61 -7.29 30.84
N SER A 105 -12.48 -6.96 31.44
CA SER A 105 -11.24 -6.58 30.77
C SER A 105 -10.60 -7.82 30.15
N SER A 106 -10.69 -7.95 28.84
CA SER A 106 -9.88 -8.91 28.08
C SER A 106 -8.74 -8.17 27.38
N SER A 107 -7.52 -8.52 27.76
CA SER A 107 -6.28 -8.09 27.12
C SER A 107 -6.21 -8.69 25.72
N GLY A 108 -6.72 -7.95 24.72
CA GLY A 108 -6.66 -8.35 23.32
C GLY A 108 -5.24 -8.16 22.77
N VAL A 109 -4.47 -9.24 22.73
CA VAL A 109 -3.28 -9.35 21.87
C VAL A 109 -3.79 -9.29 20.42
N PHE A 110 -3.54 -8.18 19.73
CA PHE A 110 -3.73 -8.13 18.28
C PHE A 110 -2.63 -8.99 17.66
N ALA A 111 -2.97 -10.24 17.35
CA ALA A 111 -2.15 -11.08 16.50
C ALA A 111 -1.91 -10.34 15.18
N SER A 112 -0.64 -10.13 14.82
CA SER A 112 -0.26 -9.68 13.50
C SER A 112 -0.78 -10.71 12.50
N GLN A 113 -1.90 -10.41 11.85
CA GLN A 113 -2.29 -11.15 10.66
C GLN A 113 -1.24 -10.82 9.60
N GLN A 114 -0.26 -11.71 9.47
CA GLN A 114 0.49 -11.88 8.23
C GLN A 114 -0.56 -12.21 7.17
N SER A 115 -0.90 -11.23 6.36
CA SER A 115 -1.75 -11.42 5.19
C SER A 115 -0.96 -12.21 4.16
N ASN A 116 -1.07 -13.54 4.20
CA ASN A 116 -0.76 -14.38 3.06
C ASN A 116 -1.87 -14.16 2.03
N PHE A 117 -1.64 -13.25 1.09
CA PHE A 117 -2.40 -13.25 -0.17
C PHE A 117 -1.70 -14.22 -1.13
N LEU A 118 -2.42 -15.31 -1.42
CA LEU A 118 -2.17 -16.26 -2.50
C LEU A 118 -2.21 -15.57 -3.87
#